data_AF-A0AAJ6ZJV6-F1
#
_entry.id   AF-A0AAJ6ZJV6-F1
#
_cell.length_a   1.000
_cell.length_b   1.000
_cell.length_c   1.000
_cell.angle_alpha   90.00
_cell.angle_beta   90.00
_cell.angle_gamma   90.00
#
_symmetry.space_group_name_H-M   'P 1'
#
loop_
_entity.id
_entity.type
_entity.pdbx_description
1 polymer ?
#
loop_
_entity_poly.entity_id
_entity_poly.type
_entity_poly.pdbx_seq_one_letter_code
_entity_poly.pdbx_strand_id
1 'polypeptide(L)'
;MEIYDKISDCISLFSKIYSDQVLIMFTTWLLCAILAICRSISPTINYRNVYKSDIARFLSISGRPIVLTEFSEYFIRERKKTQMLILYIMTYENLDTDYFVQVQTMADLVKTRKLEVSANVFTVEIPIMLSFAGTVISYSVLMIQYFYMRIVTS
;
A
#
# COMPACT_ATOMS: atom_id res chain seq x y z
N MET A 1 4.06 -17.88 20.64
CA MET A 1 3.35 -16.59 20.48
C MET A 1 4.20 -15.38 20.80
N GLU A 2 5.16 -15.43 21.74
CA GLU A 2 6.01 -14.27 22.06
C GLU A 2 6.71 -13.62 20.86
N ILE A 3 7.16 -14.41 19.88
CA ILE A 3 7.78 -13.90 18.66
C ILE A 3 6.76 -13.10 17.83
N TYR A 4 5.52 -13.58 17.73
CA TYR A 4 4.44 -12.89 17.03
C TYR A 4 4.12 -11.55 17.70
N ASP A 5 4.05 -11.52 19.03
CA ASP A 5 3.80 -10.30 19.78
C ASP A 5 4.91 -9.26 19.56
N LYS A 6 6.18 -9.67 19.60
CA LYS A 6 7.31 -8.79 19.31
C LYS A 6 7.27 -8.22 17.89
N ILE A 7 6.92 -9.05 16.89
CA ILE A 7 6.78 -8.59 15.50
C ILE A 7 5.61 -7.59 15.40
N SER A 8 4.48 -7.88 16.04
CA SER A 8 3.33 -6.98 16.06
C SER A 8 3.65 -5.64 16.72
N ASP A 9 4.39 -5.65 17.84
CA ASP A 9 4.83 -4.43 18.52
C ASP A 9 5.76 -3.61 17.64
N CYS A 10 6.69 -4.24 16.92
CA CYS A 10 7.56 -3.56 15.95
C CYS A 10 6.77 -2.91 14.82
N ILE A 11 5.78 -3.60 14.24
CA ILE A 11 4.94 -3.06 13.15
C ILE A 11 4.05 -1.92 13.65
N SER A 12 3.49 -2.06 14.85
CA SER A 12 2.71 -1.03 15.52
C SER A 12 3.56 0.23 15.78
N LEU A 13 4.77 0.04 16.31
CA LEU A 13 5.72 1.13 16.54
C LEU A 13 6.13 1.80 15.23
N PHE A 14 6.43 1.03 14.18
CA PHE A 14 6.72 1.56 12.86
C PHE A 14 5.56 2.41 12.34
N SER A 15 4.34 1.89 12.38
CA SER A 15 3.16 2.62 11.92
C SER A 15 2.95 3.90 12.73
N LYS A 16 3.22 3.89 14.03
CA LYS A 16 3.12 5.08 14.88
C LYS A 16 4.17 6.17 14.57
N ILE A 17 5.40 5.77 14.25
CA ILE A 17 6.51 6.71 13.99
C ILE A 17 6.44 7.23 12.54
N TYR A 18 6.10 6.36 11.60
CA TYR A 18 6.21 6.62 10.17
C TYR A 18 4.88 6.91 9.48
N SER A 19 3.74 6.91 10.19
CA SER A 19 2.41 7.11 9.57
C SER A 19 2.33 8.36 8.69
N ASP A 20 2.85 9.49 9.17
CA ASP A 20 2.87 10.74 8.41
C ASP A 20 3.82 10.69 7.22
N GLN A 21 4.97 10.02 7.36
CA GLN A 21 5.92 9.85 6.26
C GLN A 21 5.34 8.96 5.16
N VAL A 22 4.59 7.92 5.54
CA VAL A 22 3.87 7.07 4.60
C VAL A 22 2.79 7.86 3.85
N LEU A 23 2.02 8.70 4.56
CA LEU A 23 1.03 9.57 3.91
C LEU A 23 1.68 10.56 2.93
N ILE A 24 2.77 11.21 3.34
CA ILE A 24 3.55 12.12 2.47
C ILE A 24 4.09 11.36 1.26
N MET A 25 4.55 10.12 1.42
CA MET A 25 5.04 9.30 0.31
C MET A 25 3.93 9.02 -0.72
N PHE A 26 2.74 8.62 -0.30
CA PHE A 26 1.63 8.34 -1.23
C PHE A 26 1.12 9.62 -1.92
N THR A 27 1.01 10.73 -1.20
CA THR A 27 0.56 12.02 -1.75
C THR A 27 1.59 12.65 -2.68
N THR A 28 2.88 12.60 -2.35
CA THR A 28 3.96 13.07 -3.24
C THR A 28 4.06 12.20 -4.49
N TRP A 29 3.87 10.88 -4.37
CA TRP A 29 3.78 10.00 -5.53
C TRP A 29 2.64 10.41 -6.47
N LEU A 30 1.43 10.62 -5.94
CA LEU A 30 0.27 11.08 -6.72
C LEU A 30 0.59 12.39 -7.45
N LEU A 31 1.14 13.39 -6.74
CA LEU A 31 1.47 14.69 -7.31
C LEU A 31 2.54 14.58 -8.42
N CYS A 32 3.61 13.83 -8.16
CA CYS A 32 4.68 13.64 -9.13
C CYS A 32 4.21 12.88 -10.37
N ALA A 33 3.34 11.88 -10.21
CA ALA A 33 2.74 11.15 -11.33
C ALA A 33 1.91 12.08 -12.21
N ILE A 34 1.05 12.91 -11.61
CA ILE A 34 0.26 13.92 -12.31
C ILE A 34 1.15 14.91 -13.06
N LEU A 35 2.17 15.47 -12.41
CA LEU A 35 3.08 16.44 -13.01
C LEU A 35 3.87 15.84 -14.19
N ALA A 36 4.34 14.59 -14.07
CA ALA A 36 5.03 13.89 -15.15
C ALA A 36 4.13 13.72 -16.38
N ILE A 37 2.84 13.48 -16.17
CA ILE A 37 1.86 13.33 -17.25
C ILE A 37 1.53 14.68 -17.89
N CYS A 38 1.27 15.72 -17.09
CA CYS A 38 1.09 17.09 -17.59
C CYS A 38 2.29 17.56 -18.42
N ARG A 39 3.51 17.21 -17.98
CA ARG A 39 4.76 17.51 -18.69
C ARG A 39 4.86 16.72 -20.00
N SER A 40 4.47 15.45 -19.99
CA SER A 40 4.41 14.62 -21.20
C SER A 40 3.39 15.14 -22.23
N ILE A 41 2.30 15.77 -21.82
CA ILE A 41 1.30 16.31 -22.76
C ILE A 41 1.70 17.71 -23.26
N SER A 42 2.65 18.38 -22.60
CA SER A 42 3.03 19.76 -22.91
C SER A 42 3.76 19.88 -24.26
N PRO A 43 3.24 20.70 -25.21
CA PRO A 43 3.84 20.86 -26.54
C PRO A 43 5.13 21.69 -26.54
N THR A 44 5.47 22.34 -25.44
CA THR A 44 6.63 23.26 -25.34
C THR A 44 7.95 22.57 -24.99
N ILE A 45 7.98 21.26 -24.81
CA ILE A 45 9.15 20.54 -24.28
C ILE A 45 9.88 19.79 -25.39
N ASN A 46 11.20 19.94 -25.41
CA ASN A 46 12.08 19.20 -26.31
C ASN A 46 12.18 17.73 -25.88
N TYR A 47 11.18 16.95 -26.30
CA TYR A 47 10.82 15.62 -25.79
C TYR A 47 11.98 14.62 -25.73
N ARG A 48 12.91 14.72 -26.68
CA ARG A 48 13.99 13.75 -26.88
C ARG A 48 15.04 13.74 -25.75
N ASN A 49 15.27 14.88 -25.10
CA ASN A 49 16.32 15.02 -24.08
C ASN A 49 15.82 14.81 -22.65
N VAL A 50 14.51 14.95 -22.42
CA VAL A 50 13.92 14.98 -21.06
C VAL A 50 13.15 13.68 -20.74
N TYR A 51 12.66 12.96 -21.75
CA TYR A 51 11.84 11.76 -21.56
C TYR A 51 12.51 10.68 -20.69
N LYS A 52 13.80 10.40 -20.91
CA LYS A 52 14.53 9.39 -20.13
C LYS A 52 14.66 9.78 -18.65
N SER A 53 14.94 11.05 -18.36
CA SER A 53 15.05 11.52 -16.96
C SER A 53 13.71 11.51 -16.24
N ASP A 54 12.64 11.82 -16.95
CA ASP A 54 11.29 11.88 -16.39
C ASP A 54 10.77 10.47 -16.08
N ILE A 55 11.03 9.48 -16.94
CA ILE A 55 10.75 8.06 -16.65
C ILE A 55 11.57 7.57 -15.46
N ALA A 56 12.87 7.84 -15.43
CA ALA A 56 13.72 7.38 -14.34
C ALA A 56 13.25 7.96 -12.98
N ARG A 57 12.86 9.24 -12.96
CA ARG A 57 12.25 9.87 -11.78
C ARG A 57 10.91 9.23 -11.42
N PHE A 58 10.04 9.00 -12.40
CA PHE A 58 8.73 8.39 -12.17
C PHE A 58 8.87 6.98 -11.57
N LEU A 59 9.77 6.15 -12.10
CA LEU A 59 10.05 4.82 -11.55
C LEU A 59 10.64 4.88 -10.14
N SER A 60 11.57 5.81 -9.89
CA SER A 60 12.18 5.99 -8.57
C SER A 60 11.16 6.42 -7.51
N ILE A 61 10.22 7.30 -7.87
CA ILE A 61 9.17 7.78 -6.97
C ILE A 61 8.10 6.70 -6.76
N SER A 62 7.74 5.95 -7.80
CA SER A 62 6.72 4.90 -7.74
C SER A 62 7.20 3.63 -7.03
N GLY A 63 8.50 3.34 -7.05
CA GLY A 63 9.04 2.12 -6.44
C GLY A 63 8.82 2.05 -4.92
N ARG A 64 8.90 3.19 -4.22
CA ARG A 64 8.75 3.24 -2.74
C ARG A 64 7.36 2.85 -2.24
N PRO A 65 6.24 3.45 -2.73
CA PRO A 65 4.91 3.03 -2.33
C PRO A 65 4.59 1.58 -2.74
N ILE A 66 5.10 1.10 -3.89
CA ILE A 66 4.93 -0.29 -4.32
C ILE A 66 5.59 -1.25 -3.32
N VAL A 67 6.86 -1.03 -3.00
CA VAL A 67 7.61 -1.88 -2.07
C VAL A 67 6.96 -1.91 -0.69
N LEU A 68 6.54 -0.74 -0.17
CA LEU A 68 5.86 -0.68 1.13
C LEU A 68 4.52 -1.44 1.11
N THR A 69 3.76 -1.33 0.01
CA THR A 69 2.47 -2.01 -0.13
C THR A 69 2.66 -3.53 -0.19
N GLU A 70 3.65 -4.02 -0.92
CA GLU A 70 3.99 -5.44 -0.98
C GLU A 70 4.36 -6.00 0.40
N PHE A 71 5.19 -5.27 1.18
CA PHE A 71 5.51 -5.70 2.55
C PHE A 71 4.29 -5.71 3.47
N SER A 72 3.43 -4.70 3.38
CA SER A 72 2.20 -4.64 4.16
C SER A 72 1.25 -5.80 3.83
N GLU A 73 1.08 -6.12 2.54
CA GLU A 73 0.31 -7.28 2.10
C GLU A 73 0.91 -8.60 2.55
N TYR A 74 2.24 -8.72 2.54
CA TYR A 74 2.91 -9.89 3.08
C TYR A 74 2.55 -10.12 4.55
N PHE A 75 2.57 -9.06 5.38
CA PHE A 75 2.18 -9.15 6.79
C PHE A 75 0.71 -9.54 6.98
N ILE A 76 -0.19 -8.93 6.21
CA ILE A 76 -1.62 -9.25 6.24
C ILE A 76 -1.86 -10.71 5.82
N ARG A 77 -1.14 -11.20 4.82
CA ARG A 77 -1.25 -12.57 4.31
C ARG A 77 -0.74 -13.58 5.34
N GLU A 78 0.43 -13.35 5.92
CA GLU A 78 0.96 -14.23 6.96
C GLU A 78 0.02 -14.27 8.18
N ARG A 79 -0.54 -13.13 8.58
CA ARG A 79 -1.57 -13.08 9.62
C ARG A 79 -2.79 -13.96 9.28
N LYS A 80 -3.34 -13.83 8.07
CA LYS A 80 -4.50 -14.63 7.62
C LYS A 80 -4.17 -16.13 7.63
N LYS A 81 -2.95 -16.49 7.22
CA LYS A 81 -2.46 -17.87 7.23
C LYS A 81 -2.34 -18.41 8.65
N THR A 82 -1.75 -17.64 9.58
CA THR A 82 -1.67 -18.00 11.00
C THR A 82 -3.07 -18.18 11.59
N GLN A 83 -4.00 -17.26 11.30
CA GLN A 83 -5.38 -17.36 11.78
C GLN A 83 -6.08 -18.62 11.24
N MET A 84 -5.92 -18.94 9.96
CA MET A 84 -6.49 -20.16 9.36
C MET A 84 -5.93 -21.42 10.03
N LEU A 85 -4.62 -21.47 10.29
CA LEU A 85 -3.98 -22.62 10.91
C LEU A 85 -4.43 -22.82 12.35
N ILE A 86 -4.57 -21.74 13.13
CA ILE A 86 -5.11 -21.79 14.50
C ILE A 86 -6.55 -22.29 14.49
N LEU A 87 -7.41 -21.76 13.61
CA LEU A 87 -8.81 -22.19 13.50
C LEU A 87 -8.93 -23.66 13.07
N TYR A 88 -8.05 -24.11 12.17
CA TYR A 88 -7.99 -25.51 11.75
C TYR A 88 -7.68 -26.44 12.94
N ILE A 89 -6.65 -26.11 13.72
CA ILE A 89 -6.27 -26.87 14.93
C ILE A 89 -7.45 -26.91 15.91
N MET A 90 -8.12 -25.78 16.17
CA MET A 90 -9.28 -25.75 17.07
C MET A 90 -10.47 -26.59 16.60
N THR A 91 -10.64 -26.77 15.29
CA THR A 91 -11.84 -27.41 14.71
C THR A 91 -11.64 -28.91 14.47
N TYR A 92 -10.44 -29.32 14.07
CA TYR A 92 -10.18 -30.66 13.56
C TYR A 92 -9.26 -31.50 14.45
N GLU A 93 -8.48 -30.87 15.33
CA GLU A 93 -7.67 -31.63 16.29
C GLU A 93 -8.45 -31.87 17.58
N ASN A 94 -8.32 -33.09 18.11
CA ASN A 94 -8.96 -33.46 19.36
C ASN A 94 -8.09 -32.97 20.51
N LEU A 95 -8.19 -31.67 20.80
CA LEU A 95 -7.36 -30.98 21.77
C LEU A 95 -7.84 -31.26 23.20
N ASP A 96 -6.89 -31.40 24.12
CA ASP A 96 -7.20 -31.40 25.54
C ASP A 96 -7.73 -30.03 25.98
N THR A 97 -8.51 -29.98 27.05
CA THR A 97 -9.25 -28.79 27.50
C THR A 97 -8.32 -27.60 27.75
N ASP A 98 -7.19 -27.84 28.40
CA ASP A 98 -6.18 -26.81 28.68
C ASP A 98 -5.49 -26.31 27.41
N TYR A 99 -5.25 -27.21 26.45
CA TYR A 99 -4.62 -26.86 25.18
C TYR A 99 -5.58 -26.07 24.27
N PHE A 100 -6.87 -26.43 24.29
CA PHE A 100 -7.91 -25.68 23.58
C PHE A 100 -7.98 -24.23 24.06
N VAL A 101 -7.97 -23.99 25.39
CA VAL A 101 -7.97 -22.63 25.96
C VAL A 101 -6.74 -21.83 25.53
N GLN A 102 -5.56 -22.47 25.48
CA GLN A 102 -4.35 -21.83 24.99
C GLN A 102 -4.48 -21.44 23.51
N VAL A 103 -4.91 -22.36 22.65
CA VAL A 103 -5.07 -22.10 21.21
C VAL A 103 -6.13 -21.02 20.95
N GLN A 104 -7.21 -21.01 21.73
CA GLN A 104 -8.23 -19.95 21.69
C GLN A 104 -7.64 -18.58 22.04
N THR A 105 -6.80 -18.52 23.08
CA THR A 105 -6.08 -17.30 23.44
C THR A 105 -5.15 -16.85 22.31
N MET A 106 -4.48 -17.77 21.61
CA MET A 106 -3.67 -17.44 20.43
C MET A 106 -4.52 -16.88 19.29
N ALA A 107 -5.73 -17.43 19.07
CA ALA A 107 -6.66 -16.93 18.07
C ALA A 107 -7.09 -15.48 18.36
N ASP A 108 -7.41 -15.19 19.62
CA ASP A 108 -7.79 -13.86 20.08
C ASP A 108 -6.64 -12.85 19.97
N LEU A 109 -5.41 -13.27 20.26
CA LEU A 109 -4.21 -12.45 20.06
C LEU A 109 -4.01 -12.10 18.58
N VAL A 110 -4.09 -13.07 17.66
CA VAL A 110 -3.96 -12.81 16.21
C VAL A 110 -5.11 -11.93 15.67
N LYS A 111 -6.30 -12.00 16.29
CA LYS A 111 -7.44 -11.16 15.93
C LYS A 111 -7.28 -9.71 16.39
N THR A 112 -6.77 -9.50 17.60
CA THR A 112 -6.62 -8.18 18.22
C THR A 112 -5.35 -7.46 17.74
N ARG A 113 -4.22 -8.18 17.63
CA ARG A 113 -2.93 -7.64 17.20
C ARG A 113 -2.77 -7.75 15.69
N LYS A 114 -3.20 -6.71 14.98
CA LYS A 114 -3.15 -6.69 13.53
C LYS A 114 -1.74 -6.42 13.01
N LEU A 115 -1.19 -7.37 12.25
CA LEU A 115 0.04 -7.18 11.47
C LEU A 115 -0.30 -6.41 10.18
N GLU A 116 -0.49 -5.09 10.31
CA GLU A 116 -0.81 -4.21 9.20
C GLU A 116 -0.04 -2.90 9.34
N VAL A 117 0.54 -2.43 8.24
CA VAL A 117 1.18 -1.11 8.21
C VAL A 117 0.09 -0.09 7.91
N SER A 118 -0.05 0.93 8.76
CA SER A 118 -1.04 1.97 8.57
C SER A 118 -0.41 3.35 8.45
N ALA A 119 -0.95 4.14 7.53
CA ALA A 119 -0.85 5.59 7.56
C ALA A 119 -1.99 6.14 8.44
N ASN A 120 -1.86 7.38 8.93
CA ASN A 120 -2.83 8.01 9.83
C ASN A 120 -4.29 7.98 9.31
N VAL A 121 -4.47 7.86 8.00
CA VAL A 121 -5.78 7.96 7.32
C VAL A 121 -6.20 6.63 6.67
N PHE A 122 -5.28 5.68 6.45
CA PHE A 122 -5.58 4.43 5.74
C PHE A 122 -4.56 3.33 6.04
N THR A 123 -4.99 2.07 5.95
CA THR A 123 -4.10 0.90 5.98
C THR A 123 -3.38 0.76 4.64
N VAL A 124 -2.09 0.49 4.61
CA VAL A 124 -1.36 0.31 3.35
C VAL A 124 -1.73 -1.06 2.77
N GLU A 125 -2.59 -1.08 1.75
CA GLU A 125 -3.06 -2.30 1.08
C GLU A 125 -3.08 -2.13 -0.44
N ILE A 126 -3.05 -3.23 -1.19
CA ILE A 126 -3.13 -3.19 -2.67
C ILE A 126 -4.36 -2.42 -3.17
N PRO A 127 -5.59 -2.61 -2.64
CA PRO A 127 -6.76 -1.88 -3.12
C PRO A 127 -6.61 -0.36 -3.01
N ILE A 128 -5.94 0.12 -1.95
CA ILE A 128 -5.71 1.54 -1.75
C ILE A 128 -4.66 2.05 -2.74
N MET A 129 -3.55 1.32 -2.93
CA MET A 129 -2.57 1.65 -3.96
C MET A 129 -3.19 1.70 -5.37
N LEU A 130 -4.08 0.75 -5.70
CA LEU A 130 -4.83 0.73 -6.95
C LEU A 130 -5.79 1.91 -7.07
N SER A 131 -6.43 2.34 -5.97
CA SER A 131 -7.28 3.53 -5.95
C SER A 131 -6.49 4.81 -6.26
N PHE A 132 -5.30 4.96 -5.66
CA PHE A 132 -4.39 6.07 -5.99
C PHE A 132 -3.96 6.02 -7.46
N ALA A 133 -3.55 4.85 -7.97
CA ALA A 133 -3.19 4.67 -9.37
C ALA A 133 -4.37 4.99 -10.32
N GLY A 134 -5.57 4.55 -9.97
CA GLY A 134 -6.80 4.86 -10.70
C GLY A 134 -7.06 6.36 -10.75
N THR A 135 -6.84 7.08 -9.65
CA THR A 135 -6.97 8.54 -9.60
C THR A 135 -6.00 9.24 -10.55
N VAL A 136 -4.74 8.78 -10.61
CA VAL A 136 -3.75 9.29 -11.58
C VAL A 136 -4.24 9.06 -13.00
N ILE A 137 -4.69 7.84 -13.34
CA ILE A 137 -5.14 7.50 -14.69
C ILE A 137 -6.36 8.35 -15.07
N SER A 138 -7.37 8.45 -14.20
CA SER A 138 -8.57 9.25 -14.45
C SER A 138 -8.23 10.73 -14.68
N TYR A 139 -7.34 11.30 -13.86
CA TYR A 139 -6.87 12.67 -14.06
C TYR A 139 -6.13 12.84 -15.39
N SER A 140 -5.30 11.86 -15.75
CA SER A 140 -4.54 11.87 -17.00
C SER A 140 -5.44 11.90 -18.22
N VAL A 141 -6.49 11.07 -18.22
CA VAL A 141 -7.48 11.02 -19.30
C VAL A 141 -8.19 12.37 -19.43
N LEU A 142 -8.63 12.96 -18.31
CA LEU A 142 -9.27 14.28 -18.31
C LEU A 142 -8.36 15.37 -18.86
N MET A 143 -7.08 15.37 -18.47
CA MET A 143 -6.10 16.33 -18.97
C MET A 143 -5.87 16.19 -20.48
N ILE A 144 -5.72 14.95 -20.97
CA ILE A 144 -5.58 14.68 -22.40
C ILE A 144 -6.81 15.21 -23.15
N GLN A 145 -8.02 14.85 -22.69
CA GLN A 145 -9.27 15.31 -23.29
C GLN A 145 -9.39 16.84 -23.31
N TYR A 146 -9.05 17.50 -22.20
CA TYR A 146 -9.06 18.96 -22.11
C TYR A 146 -8.11 19.60 -23.13
N PHE A 147 -6.88 19.08 -23.25
CA PHE A 147 -5.91 19.57 -24.22
C PHE A 147 -6.39 19.36 -25.67
N TYR A 148 -6.93 18.19 -26.01
CA TYR A 148 -7.46 17.92 -27.34
C TYR A 148 -8.67 18.80 -27.68
N MET A 149 -9.63 18.95 -26.75
CA MET A 149 -10.79 19.83 -26.96
C MET A 149 -10.35 21.26 -27.20
N ARG A 150 -9.40 21.78 -26.41
CA ARG A 150 -8.90 23.15 -26.55
C ARG A 150 -8.23 23.39 -27.91
N ILE A 151 -7.44 22.42 -28.41
CA ILE A 151 -6.78 22.50 -29.72
C ILE A 151 -7.78 22.41 -30.88
N VAL A 152 -8.84 21.61 -30.75
CA VAL A 152 -9.88 21.49 -31.79
C VAL A 152 -10.77 22.72 -31.88
N THR A 153 -11.00 23.42 -30.76
CA THR A 153 -11.81 24.65 -30.71
C THR A 153 -11.05 25.94 -30.97
N SER A 154 -9.71 25.91 -31.00
CA SER A 154 -8.84 27.06 -31.30
C SER A 154 -8.45 27.11 -32.76
#